data_AF-A0A1G4AK81-F1
#
_entry.id   AF-A0A1G4AK81-F1
#
_cell.length_a   1.000
_cell.length_b   1.000
_cell.length_c   1.000
_cell.angle_alpha   90.00
_cell.angle_beta   90.00
_cell.angle_gamma   90.00
#
_symmetry.space_group_name_H-M   'P 1'
#
loop_
_entity.id
_entity.type
_entity.pdbx_description
1 polymer ?
#
loop_
_entity_poly.entity_id
_entity_poly.type
_entity_poly.pdbx_seq_one_letter_code
_entity_poly.pdbx_strand_id
1 'polypeptide(L)'
;MENLSGVTALLPQLKVTGKAKTYVIDTNVLLHDPQSIFKFEDNNLAIPVEVLEELDAIKGEQSTERGRNARRVHRLLQELLPDSRAMLEVDMGWSGGR
;
A
#
# COMPACT_ATOMS: atom_id res chain seq x y z
N MET A 1 -17.51 -18.26 51.91
CA MET A 1 -16.34 -17.38 51.73
C MET A 1 -16.14 -17.26 50.23
N GLU A 2 -16.39 -16.06 49.71
CA GLU A 2 -16.00 -15.54 48.39
C GLU A 2 -16.67 -16.11 47.12
N ASN A 3 -17.77 -15.43 46.73
CA ASN A 3 -18.09 -15.15 45.33
C ASN A 3 -16.99 -14.26 44.73
N LEU A 4 -16.67 -14.44 43.44
CA LEU A 4 -16.18 -13.42 42.48
C LEU A 4 -16.11 -14.11 41.10
N SER A 5 -17.18 -14.16 40.31
CA SER A 5 -17.51 -13.14 39.29
C SER A 5 -16.30 -12.60 38.53
N GLY A 6 -16.26 -12.88 37.23
CA GLY A 6 -15.73 -11.92 36.27
C GLY A 6 -14.29 -12.15 35.80
N VAL A 7 -14.12 -13.08 34.87
CA VAL A 7 -13.22 -12.84 33.74
C VAL A 7 -13.98 -13.15 32.44
N THR A 8 -15.15 -12.53 32.31
CA THR A 8 -15.83 -12.30 31.03
C THR A 8 -15.45 -10.90 30.54
N ALA A 9 -14.16 -10.64 30.36
CA ALA A 9 -13.70 -9.33 29.92
C ALA A 9 -12.65 -9.47 28.80
N LEU A 10 -13.15 -9.27 27.58
CA LEU A 10 -12.51 -8.43 26.57
C LEU A 10 -11.22 -8.97 25.95
N LEU A 11 -11.26 -10.19 25.40
CA LEU A 11 -10.67 -10.32 24.08
C LEU A 11 -11.77 -9.85 23.11
N PRO A 12 -11.58 -8.75 22.35
CA PRO A 12 -12.47 -8.46 21.25
C PRO A 12 -12.42 -9.71 20.38
N GLN A 13 -13.50 -10.47 20.36
CA GLN A 13 -13.66 -11.51 19.36
C GLN A 13 -13.54 -10.77 18.04
N LEU A 14 -12.39 -10.95 17.35
CA LEU A 14 -12.19 -10.43 16.01
C LEU A 14 -13.37 -10.98 15.22
N LYS A 15 -14.35 -10.12 14.98
CA LYS A 15 -15.53 -10.46 14.21
C LYS A 15 -15.00 -10.61 12.79
N VAL A 16 -14.59 -11.82 12.41
CA VAL A 16 -14.19 -12.14 11.04
C VAL A 16 -15.48 -12.14 10.21
N THR A 17 -15.96 -10.94 9.90
CA THR A 17 -17.11 -10.70 9.04
C THR A 17 -16.70 -11.01 7.60
N GLY A 18 -16.82 -12.28 7.20
CA GLY A 18 -16.31 -12.73 5.90
C GLY A 18 -14.79 -12.75 5.84
N LYS A 19 -14.22 -13.73 5.12
CA LYS A 19 -12.77 -13.77 4.89
C LYS A 19 -12.41 -12.58 3.98
N ALA A 20 -12.06 -11.42 4.54
CA ALA A 20 -11.45 -10.34 3.78
C ALA A 20 -10.24 -10.91 3.04
N LYS A 21 -10.28 -10.87 1.71
CA LYS A 21 -9.19 -11.42 0.89
C LYS A 21 -8.08 -10.39 0.88
N THR A 22 -6.85 -10.88 0.76
CA THR A 22 -5.69 -10.02 0.55
C THR A 22 -5.28 -10.17 -0.91
N TYR A 23 -5.30 -9.05 -1.63
CA TYR A 23 -4.86 -8.96 -3.01
C TYR A 23 -3.49 -8.34 -3.04
N VAL A 24 -2.55 -8.98 -3.73
CA VAL A 24 -1.24 -8.41 -4.04
C VAL A 24 -1.34 -7.80 -5.43
N ILE A 25 -1.04 -6.51 -5.55
CA ILE A 25 -1.09 -5.81 -6.83
C ILE A 25 0.29 -5.74 -7.48
N ASP A 26 0.28 -5.86 -8.81
CA ASP A 26 1.45 -5.76 -9.68
C ASP A 26 1.53 -4.34 -10.28
N THR A 27 2.75 -3.88 -10.54
CA THR A 27 3.05 -2.64 -11.26
C THR A 27 2.26 -2.50 -12.56
N ASN A 28 2.15 -3.56 -13.35
CA ASN A 28 1.45 -3.51 -14.64
C ASN A 28 -0.02 -3.11 -14.48
N VAL A 29 -0.69 -3.61 -13.45
CA VAL A 29 -2.09 -3.25 -13.16
C VAL A 29 -2.19 -1.76 -12.84
N LEU A 30 -1.26 -1.23 -12.06
CA LEU A 30 -1.19 0.20 -11.69
C LEU A 30 -0.85 1.10 -12.89
N LEU A 31 0.04 0.65 -13.77
CA LEU A 31 0.43 1.37 -14.99
C LEU A 31 -0.68 1.41 -16.05
N HIS A 32 -1.49 0.36 -16.12
CA HIS A 32 -2.64 0.31 -17.03
C HIS A 32 -3.84 1.06 -16.44
N ASP A 33 -4.05 0.98 -15.13
CA ASP A 33 -5.15 1.65 -14.43
C ASP A 33 -4.74 2.15 -13.03
N PRO A 34 -4.41 3.45 -12.90
CA PRO A 34 -4.10 4.06 -11.62
C PRO A 34 -5.23 4.03 -10.59
N GLN A 35 -6.48 3.85 -11.02
CA GLN A 35 -7.64 3.80 -10.12
C GLN A 35 -7.91 2.40 -9.57
N SER A 36 -7.14 1.40 -10.00
CA SER A 36 -7.27 0.01 -9.53
C SER A 36 -7.15 -0.11 -8.01
N ILE A 37 -6.36 0.75 -7.35
CA ILE A 37 -6.20 0.79 -5.89
C ILE A 37 -7.52 0.98 -5.12
N PHE A 38 -8.53 1.60 -5.75
CA PHE A 38 -9.83 1.84 -5.13
C PHE A 38 -10.86 0.74 -5.41
N LYS A 39 -10.51 -0.26 -6.22
CA LYS A 39 -11.44 -1.32 -6.68
C LYS A 39 -11.51 -2.53 -5.75
N PHE A 40 -10.81 -2.49 -4.63
CA PHE A 40 -10.71 -3.62 -3.70
C PHE A 40 -11.75 -3.59 -2.56
N GLU A 41 -12.59 -2.55 -2.48
CA GLU A 41 -13.72 -2.44 -1.51
C GLU A 41 -13.29 -2.81 -0.08
N ASP A 42 -13.97 -3.79 0.54
CA ASP A 42 -13.71 -4.27 1.90
C ASP A 42 -12.50 -5.24 2.01
N ASN A 43 -11.72 -5.41 0.93
CA ASN A 43 -10.57 -6.32 0.90
C ASN A 43 -9.24 -5.58 1.13
N ASN A 44 -8.25 -6.33 1.60
CA ASN A 44 -6.91 -5.79 1.82
C ASN A 44 -6.15 -5.73 0.49
N LEU A 45 -5.54 -4.59 0.22
CA LEU A 45 -4.61 -4.39 -0.89
C LEU A 45 -3.18 -4.32 -0.35
N ALA A 46 -2.34 -5.26 -0.77
CA ALA A 46 -0.91 -5.28 -0.47
C ALA A 46 -0.13 -4.81 -1.70
N ILE A 47 0.70 -3.79 -1.51
CA ILE A 47 1.63 -3.26 -2.52
C ILE A 47 3.04 -3.68 -2.10
N PRO A 48 3.69 -4.61 -2.83
CA PRO A 48 5.09 -4.96 -2.58
C PRO A 48 6.00 -3.74 -2.74
N VAL A 49 7.11 -3.70 -1.98
CA VAL A 49 8.10 -2.62 -2.10
C VAL A 49 8.71 -2.55 -3.50
N GLU A 50 8.96 -3.69 -4.14
CA GLU A 50 9.44 -3.79 -5.53
C GLU A 50 8.54 -3.07 -6.53
N VAL A 51 7.22 -3.12 -6.35
CA VAL A 51 6.26 -2.40 -7.21
C VAL A 51 6.45 -0.88 -7.09
N LEU A 52 6.81 -0.38 -5.91
CA LEU A 52 7.11 1.03 -5.72
C LEU A 52 8.41 1.43 -6.44
N GLU A 53 9.43 0.59 -6.38
CA GLU A 53 10.72 0.80 -7.06
C GLU A 53 10.55 0.83 -8.59
N GLU A 54 9.75 -0.09 -9.14
CA GLU A 54 9.45 -0.12 -10.58
C GLU A 54 8.66 1.12 -11.03
N LEU A 55 7.65 1.55 -10.26
CA LEU A 55 6.93 2.80 -10.52
C LEU A 55 7.87 4.02 -10.49
N ASP A 56 8.89 3.99 -9.63
CA ASP A 56 9.91 5.04 -9.50
C ASP A 56 10.88 5.10 -10.70
N ALA A 57 11.22 3.94 -11.28
CA ALA A 57 11.96 3.90 -12.53
C ALA A 57 11.12 4.46 -13.70
N ILE A 58 9.84 4.07 -13.78
CA ILE A 58 8.96 4.38 -14.91
C ILE A 58 8.47 5.84 -14.90
N LYS A 59 8.32 6.49 -13.73
CA LYS A 59 7.98 7.92 -13.67
C LYS A 59 8.99 8.83 -14.39
N GLY A 60 10.24 8.36 -14.58
CA GLY A 60 11.28 9.06 -15.33
C GLY A 60 11.01 9.15 -16.83
N GLU A 61 10.16 8.26 -17.37
CA GLU A 61 9.76 8.26 -18.77
C GLU A 61 8.66 9.30 -19.05
N GLN A 62 9.06 10.58 -19.21
CA GLN A 62 8.09 11.68 -19.24
C GLN A 62 7.09 11.65 -20.41
N SER A 63 7.45 11.02 -21.53
CA SER A 63 6.67 11.04 -22.78
C SER A 63 5.79 9.82 -23.02
N THR A 64 5.77 8.85 -22.10
CA THR A 64 4.98 7.61 -22.26
C THR A 64 3.69 7.67 -21.43
N GLU A 65 2.64 6.98 -21.91
CA GLU A 65 1.40 6.81 -21.15
C GLU A 65 1.67 6.12 -19.80
N ARG A 66 2.59 5.14 -19.80
CA ARG A 66 3.06 4.47 -18.60
C ARG A 66 3.66 5.43 -17.58
N GLY A 67 4.55 6.33 -18.01
CA GLY A 67 5.13 7.34 -17.12
C GLY A 67 4.12 8.38 -16.61
N ARG A 68 3.07 8.69 -17.39
CA ARG A 68 1.93 9.50 -16.89
C ARG A 68 1.15 8.76 -15.81
N ASN A 69 0.83 7.49 -16.04
CA ASN A 69 0.09 6.66 -15.10
C ASN A 69 0.89 6.37 -13.83
N ALA A 70 2.19 6.08 -13.93
CA ALA A 70 3.08 5.92 -12.78
C ALA A 70 3.09 7.16 -11.88
N ARG A 71 3.22 8.37 -12.45
CA ARG A 71 3.13 9.63 -11.70
C ARG A 71 1.77 9.82 -11.04
N ARG A 72 0.69 9.37 -11.68
CA ARG A 72 -0.66 9.44 -11.10
C ARG A 72 -0.81 8.48 -9.93
N VAL A 73 -0.38 7.22 -10.07
CA VAL A 73 -0.35 6.23 -8.97
C VAL A 73 0.43 6.78 -7.79
N HIS A 74 1.62 7.32 -8.03
CA HIS A 74 2.48 7.87 -6.98
C HIS A 74 1.79 8.98 -6.16
N ARG A 75 1.06 9.90 -6.83
CA ARG A 75 0.26 10.92 -6.15
C ARG A 75 -0.88 10.32 -5.33
N LEU A 76 -1.59 9.35 -5.89
CA LEU A 76 -2.69 8.68 -5.19
C LEU A 76 -2.20 7.95 -3.94
N LEU A 77 -1.04 7.29 -4.01
CA LEU A 77 -0.44 6.65 -2.84
C LEU A 77 -0.05 7.67 -1.76
N GLN A 78 0.51 8.83 -2.15
CA GLN A 78 0.80 9.91 -1.20
C GLN A 78 -0.46 10.49 -0.55
N GLU A 79 -1.56 10.62 -1.31
CA GLU A 79 -2.85 11.09 -0.79
C GLU A 79 -3.49 10.09 0.19
N LEU A 80 -3.31 8.79 -0.07
CA LEU A 80 -3.85 7.71 0.75
C LEU A 80 -3.06 7.42 2.02
N LEU A 81 -1.78 7.75 2.05
CA LEU A 81 -0.90 7.51 3.19
C LEU A 81 -0.86 8.75 4.10
N PRO A 82 -1.56 8.75 5.26
CA PRO A 82 -1.66 9.91 6.15
C PRO A 82 -0.31 10.31 6.79
N ASP A 83 0.64 9.37 6.87
CA ASP A 83 2.03 9.60 7.28
C ASP A 83 2.98 9.37 6.09
N SER A 84 3.05 10.36 5.20
CA SER A 84 3.96 10.41 4.04
C SER A 84 5.46 10.29 4.40
N ARG A 85 5.80 10.26 5.70
CA ARG A 85 7.13 9.93 6.22
C ARG A 85 7.55 8.48 6.01
N ALA A 86 6.62 7.54 5.77
CA ALA A 86 6.98 6.14 5.50
C ALA A 86 7.40 5.89 4.04
N MET A 87 7.06 6.81 3.13
CA MET A 87 7.45 6.73 1.72
C MET A 87 8.73 7.54 1.41
N LEU A 88 9.20 8.33 2.38
CA LEU A 88 10.46 9.05 2.32
C LEU A 88 11.60 8.16 2.83
N GLU A 89 12.46 7.80 1.88
CA GLU A 89 13.85 7.39 2.05
C GLU A 89 14.10 6.00 2.66
N VAL A 90 13.98 4.98 1.81
CA VAL A 90 15.12 4.05 1.67
C VAL A 90 16.05 4.62 0.59
N ASP A 91 16.49 5.86 0.76
CA ASP A 91 17.72 6.33 0.14
C ASP A 91 18.85 5.69 0.96
N MET A 92 19.04 4.37 0.76
CA MET A 92 20.28 3.73 1.20
C MET A 92 21.38 4.38 0.39
N GLY A 93 22.04 5.37 1.00
CA GLY A 93 23.04 6.22 0.38
C GLY A 93 23.99 5.46 -0.54
N TRP A 94 23.66 5.44 -1.83
CA TRP A 94 24.64 5.17 -2.87
C TRP A 94 25.30 6.50 -3.17
N SER A 95 26.31 6.80 -2.35
CA SER A 95 27.39 7.69 -2.73
C SER A 95 28.16 7.02 -3.87
N GLY A 96 27.62 7.13 -5.08
CA GLY A 96 28.32 6.86 -6.33
C GLY A 96 29.44 7.88 -6.47
N GLY A 97 30.57 7.60 -5.82
CA GLY A 97 31.81 8.30 -6.00
C GLY A 97 32.41 7.99 -7.36
N ARG A 98 32.63 9.08 -8.12
CA ARG A 98 33.38 9.23 -9.38
C ARG A 98 32.65 8.84 -10.67
#